data_AF-A0A1F8R0E2-F1
#
_entry.id   AF-A0A1F8R0E2-F1
#
_cell.length_a   1.000
_cell.length_b   1.000
_cell.length_c   1.000
_cell.angle_alpha   90.00
_cell.angle_beta   90.00
_cell.angle_gamma   90.00
#
_symmetry.space_group_name_H-M   'P 1'
#
loop_
_entity.id
_entity.type
_entity.pdbx_description
1 polymer ?
#
loop_
_entity_poly.entity_id
_entity_poly.type
_entity_poly.pdbx_seq_one_letter_code
_entity_poly.pdbx_strand_id
1 'polypeptide(L)'
;MVKKIIVPPPVQYLVREDGQRTGVVLEWEDYQTLQAALSSDPDLLIGLSEHELQALAEGILSTHHQERLNELLQRNREGALSAGEEQELDRLLEHVDYMNTLKARAMYTLQRVSPA
;
A
#
# COMPACT_ATOMS: atom_id res chain seq x y z
N MET A 1 0.41 -0.98 32.59
CA MET A 1 0.70 -0.87 31.14
C MET A 1 0.71 0.61 30.80
N VAL A 2 1.89 1.24 30.73
CA VAL A 2 2.01 2.70 30.58
C VAL A 2 1.98 3.02 29.09
N LYS A 3 0.95 3.76 28.64
CA LYS A 3 0.89 4.29 27.27
C LYS A 3 2.05 5.28 27.09
N LYS A 4 3.04 4.91 26.28
CA LYS A 4 4.07 5.85 25.80
C LYS A 4 3.36 6.90 24.95
N ILE A 5 3.27 8.13 25.47
CA ILE A 5 2.91 9.29 24.66
C ILE A 5 4.13 9.55 23.78
N ILE A 6 4.04 9.21 22.50
CA ILE A 6 5.06 9.55 21.51
C ILE A 6 4.86 11.04 21.23
N VAL A 7 5.60 11.89 21.95
CA VAL A 7 5.73 13.29 21.57
C VAL A 7 6.64 13.29 20.35
N PRO A 8 6.19 13.75 19.16
CA PRO A 8 7.07 13.83 18.01
C PRO A 8 8.27 14.72 18.39
N PRO A 9 9.50 14.31 18.03
CA PRO A 9 10.68 15.09 18.36
C PRO A 9 10.51 16.52 17.82
N PRO A 10 11.02 17.53 18.55
CA PRO A 10 10.92 18.91 18.10
C PRO A 10 11.61 19.06 16.74
N VAL A 11 10.91 19.69 15.78
CA VAL A 11 11.47 19.97 14.45
C VAL A 11 12.74 20.79 14.61
N GLN A 12 13.83 20.27 14.06
CA GLN A 12 15.13 20.94 14.05
C GLN A 12 15.26 21.79 12.78
N TYR A 13 15.84 22.98 12.92
CA TYR A 13 16.00 23.93 11.82
C TYR A 13 17.47 24.18 11.53
N LEU A 14 17.79 24.33 10.25
CA LEU A 14 19.03 24.96 9.81
C LEU A 14 18.81 26.48 9.86
N VAL A 15 19.70 27.18 10.56
CA VAL A 15 19.60 28.62 10.81
C VAL A 15 20.90 29.28 10.35
N ARG A 16 20.80 30.38 9.59
CA ARG A 16 21.94 31.22 9.22
C ARG A 16 22.43 32.04 10.40
N GLU A 17 23.64 32.61 10.29
CA GLU A 17 24.26 33.45 11.34
C GLU A 17 23.40 34.67 11.74
N ASP A 18 22.53 35.14 10.85
CA ASP A 18 21.58 36.24 11.07
C ASP A 18 20.29 35.81 11.82
N GLY A 19 20.18 34.53 12.18
CA GLY A 19 18.98 33.96 12.81
C GLY A 19 17.87 33.55 11.83
N GLN A 20 18.08 33.70 10.52
CA GLN A 20 17.11 33.28 9.52
C GLN A 20 17.06 31.75 9.38
N ARG A 21 15.87 31.15 9.48
CA ARG A 21 15.66 29.72 9.20
C ARG A 21 15.76 29.48 7.70
N THR A 22 16.67 28.61 7.27
CA THR A 22 16.92 28.28 5.86
C THR A 22 16.51 26.87 5.48
N GLY A 23 16.23 26.01 6.46
CA GLY A 23 15.79 24.64 6.21
C GLY A 23 15.34 23.91 7.48
N VAL A 24 14.94 22.66 7.30
CA VAL A 24 14.61 21.72 8.38
C VAL A 24 15.54 20.53 8.29
N VAL A 25 15.89 19.95 9.44
CA VAL A 25 16.63 18.69 9.53
C VAL A 25 15.58 17.57 9.64
N LEU A 26 15.69 16.60 8.73
CA LEU A 26 14.84 15.41 8.69
C LEU A 26 15.71 14.20 8.99
N GLU A 27 15.13 13.20 9.64
CA GLU A 27 15.73 11.86 9.63
C GLU A 27 15.74 11.32 8.20
N TRP A 28 16.66 10.40 7.91
CA TRP A 28 16.83 9.86 6.56
C TRP A 28 15.54 9.20 6.03
N GLU A 29 14.83 8.46 6.89
CA GLU A 29 13.55 7.82 6.56
C GLU A 29 12.46 8.84 6.20
N ASP A 30 12.39 9.96 6.95
CA ASP A 30 11.44 11.05 6.68
C ASP A 30 11.75 11.75 5.36
N TYR A 31 13.04 11.94 5.06
CA TYR A 31 13.49 12.53 3.78
C TYR A 31 13.15 11.63 2.59
N GLN A 32 13.37 10.32 2.70
CA GLN A 32 12.98 9.36 1.66
C GLN A 32 11.47 9.36 1.44
N THR A 33 10.68 9.38 2.52
CA THR A 33 9.22 9.48 2.44
C THR A 33 8.77 10.77 1.75
N LEU A 34 9.39 11.91 2.08
CA LEU A 34 9.12 13.20 1.44
C LEU A 34 9.53 13.19 -0.05
N GLN A 35 10.70 12.65 -0.39
CA GLN A 35 11.14 12.52 -1.78
C GLN A 35 10.20 11.63 -2.59
N ALA A 36 9.76 10.52 -2.03
CA ALA A 36 8.80 9.64 -2.66
C ALA A 36 7.43 10.32 -2.79
N ALA A 37 6.98 11.11 -1.79
CA ALA A 37 5.77 11.93 -1.88
C ALA A 37 5.85 13.03 -2.97
N LEU A 38 7.04 13.60 -3.15
CA LEU A 38 7.32 14.60 -4.18
C LEU A 38 7.56 13.96 -5.57
N SER A 39 7.76 12.65 -5.62
CA SER A 39 7.80 11.91 -6.87
C SER A 39 6.38 11.92 -7.44
N SER A 40 6.20 12.49 -8.63
CA SER A 40 4.91 12.53 -9.33
C SER A 40 4.44 11.15 -9.84
N ASP A 41 4.98 10.07 -9.28
CA ASP A 41 4.70 8.71 -9.69
C ASP A 41 3.45 8.22 -8.93
N PRO A 42 2.28 8.17 -9.58
CA PRO A 42 1.02 7.82 -8.93
C PRO A 42 1.00 6.38 -8.42
N ASP A 43 1.93 5.53 -8.88
CA ASP A 43 1.97 4.12 -8.52
C ASP A 43 2.68 3.87 -7.18
N LEU A 44 3.43 4.85 -6.67
CA LEU A 44 4.09 4.73 -5.36
C LEU A 44 3.09 4.78 -4.20
N LEU A 45 3.24 3.84 -3.27
CA LEU A 45 2.45 3.77 -2.04
C LEU A 45 3.18 4.49 -0.90
N ILE A 46 3.11 5.82 -0.93
CA ILE A 46 3.81 6.70 0.01
C ILE A 46 3.23 6.58 1.42
N GLY A 47 4.12 6.58 2.42
CA GLY A 47 3.74 6.60 3.84
C GLY A 47 3.46 5.22 4.44
N LEU A 48 3.71 4.14 3.69
CA LEU A 48 3.73 2.78 4.23
C LEU A 48 5.15 2.37 4.60
N SER A 49 5.29 1.70 5.74
CA SER A 49 6.54 1.05 6.14
C SER A 49 6.87 -0.15 5.25
N GLU A 50 8.13 -0.57 5.24
CA GLU A 50 8.57 -1.78 4.52
C GLU A 50 7.75 -3.02 4.90
N HIS A 51 7.46 -3.22 6.20
CA HIS A 51 6.63 -4.32 6.67
C HIS A 51 5.18 -4.25 6.16
N GLU A 52 4.59 -3.07 6.10
CA GLU A 52 3.23 -2.88 5.56
C GLU A 52 3.20 -3.12 4.06
N LEU A 53 4.22 -2.65 3.32
CA LEU A 53 4.36 -2.91 1.90
C LEU A 53 4.54 -4.40 1.62
N GLN A 54 5.33 -5.11 2.41
CA GLN A 54 5.51 -6.55 2.28
C GLN A 54 4.20 -7.31 2.55
N ALA A 55 3.48 -6.93 3.61
CA ALA A 55 2.16 -7.51 3.91
C ALA A 55 1.15 -7.28 2.76
N LEU A 56 1.19 -6.12 2.10
CA LEU A 56 0.36 -5.84 0.93
C LEU A 56 0.78 -6.66 -0.30
N ALA A 57 2.09 -6.78 -0.56
CA ALA A 57 2.62 -7.56 -1.68
C ALA A 57 2.24 -9.05 -1.58
N GLU A 58 2.23 -9.60 -0.36
CA GLU A 58 1.95 -11.01 -0.09
C GLU A 58 0.46 -11.29 0.17
N GLY A 59 -0.35 -10.26 0.48
CA GLY A 59 -1.74 -10.41 0.93
C GLY A 59 -2.64 -11.14 -0.06
N ILE A 60 -3.50 -12.03 0.39
CA ILE A 60 -4.42 -12.80 -0.47
C ILE A 60 -5.88 -12.45 -0.16
N LEU A 61 -6.78 -12.73 -1.11
CA LEU A 61 -8.22 -12.74 -0.84
C LEU A 61 -8.51 -13.58 0.42
N SER A 62 -9.50 -13.17 1.22
CA SER A 62 -9.93 -13.98 2.35
C SER A 62 -10.40 -15.36 1.87
N THR A 63 -10.20 -16.39 2.70
CA THR A 63 -10.55 -17.77 2.36
C THR A 63 -11.98 -17.91 1.86
N HIS A 64 -12.93 -17.23 2.53
CA HIS A 64 -14.34 -17.20 2.13
C HIS A 64 -14.55 -16.68 0.70
N HIS A 65 -13.88 -15.59 0.30
CA HIS A 65 -14.01 -15.05 -1.05
C HIS A 65 -13.31 -15.94 -2.10
N GLN A 66 -12.22 -16.62 -1.75
CA GLN A 66 -11.57 -17.58 -2.64
C GLN A 66 -12.44 -18.81 -2.89
N GLU A 67 -13.03 -19.36 -1.83
CA GLU A 67 -13.98 -20.48 -1.92
C GLU A 67 -15.17 -20.10 -2.80
N ARG A 68 -15.78 -18.94 -2.56
CA ARG A 68 -16.91 -18.45 -3.34
C ARG A 68 -16.55 -18.21 -4.81
N LEU A 69 -15.40 -17.61 -5.09
CA LEU A 69 -14.91 -17.42 -6.45
C LEU A 69 -14.71 -18.77 -7.17
N ASN A 70 -14.13 -19.76 -6.50
CA ASN A 70 -13.94 -21.10 -7.06
C ASN A 70 -15.29 -21.78 -7.38
N GLU A 71 -16.27 -21.68 -6.49
CA GLU A 71 -17.63 -22.20 -6.73
C GLU A 71 -18.28 -21.55 -7.95
N LEU A 72 -18.23 -20.22 -8.05
CA LEU A 72 -18.81 -19.47 -9.15
C LEU A 72 -18.11 -19.76 -10.48
N LEU A 73 -16.78 -19.89 -10.48
CA LEU A 73 -16.02 -20.30 -11.66
C LEU A 73 -16.38 -21.72 -12.11
N GLN A 74 -16.56 -22.66 -11.17
CA GLN A 74 -16.98 -24.02 -11.49
C GLN A 74 -18.38 -24.02 -12.13
N ARG A 75 -19.32 -23.27 -11.55
CA ARG A 75 -20.69 -23.17 -12.08
C ARG A 75 -20.76 -22.39 -13.40
N ASN A 76 -19.89 -21.41 -13.61
CA ASN A 76 -19.74 -20.72 -14.89
C ASN A 76 -19.39 -21.69 -16.02
N ARG A 77 -18.42 -22.59 -15.75
CA ARG A 77 -18.00 -23.63 -16.72
C ARG A 77 -19.11 -24.62 -17.06
N GLU A 78 -20.01 -24.86 -16.11
CA GLU A 78 -21.20 -25.71 -16.28
C GLU A 78 -22.37 -24.98 -16.96
N GLY A 79 -22.24 -23.67 -17.22
CA GLY A 79 -23.32 -22.83 -17.77
C GLY A 79 -24.50 -22.66 -16.81
N ALA A 80 -24.27 -22.85 -15.50
CA ALA A 80 -25.29 -22.96 -14.47
C ALA A 80 -25.35 -21.73 -13.53
N LEU A 81 -24.83 -20.59 -13.97
CA LEU A 81 -24.95 -19.33 -13.23
C LEU A 81 -26.30 -18.67 -13.51
N SER A 82 -26.92 -18.16 -12.44
CA SER A 82 -27.96 -17.16 -12.58
C SER A 82 -27.36 -15.78 -12.86
N ALA A 83 -28.16 -14.86 -13.38
CA ALA A 83 -27.71 -13.48 -13.63
C ALA A 83 -27.16 -12.77 -12.37
N GLY A 84 -27.68 -13.11 -11.18
CA GLY A 84 -27.16 -12.58 -9.92
C GLY A 84 -25.77 -13.11 -9.58
N GLU A 85 -25.51 -14.38 -9.93
CA GLU A 85 -24.23 -15.04 -9.68
C GLU A 85 -23.18 -14.67 -10.73
N GLU A 86 -23.59 -14.38 -11.97
CA GLU A 86 -22.71 -13.76 -12.98
C GLU A 86 -22.22 -12.39 -12.48
N GLN A 87 -23.13 -11.56 -11.99
CA GLN A 87 -22.76 -10.26 -11.44
C GLN A 87 -21.88 -10.37 -10.18
N GLU A 88 -22.09 -11.39 -9.35
CA GLU A 88 -21.24 -11.68 -8.20
C GLU A 88 -19.83 -12.12 -8.64
N LEU A 89 -19.74 -12.99 -9.65
CA LEU A 89 -18.48 -13.45 -10.22
C LEU A 89 -17.68 -12.27 -10.79
N ASP A 90 -18.32 -11.39 -11.55
CA ASP A 90 -17.68 -10.19 -12.13
C ASP A 90 -17.08 -9.31 -11.03
N ARG A 91 -17.81 -9.06 -9.94
CA ARG A 91 -17.31 -8.25 -8.81
C ARG A 91 -16.13 -8.91 -8.10
N LEU A 92 -16.16 -10.23 -7.93
CA LEU A 92 -15.05 -10.96 -7.31
C LEU A 92 -13.81 -10.93 -8.19
N LEU A 93 -13.96 -11.05 -9.51
CA LEU A 93 -12.85 -10.91 -10.45
C LEU A 93 -12.28 -9.49 -10.45
N GLU A 94 -13.13 -8.46 -10.45
CA GLU A 94 -12.68 -7.07 -10.34
C GLU A 94 -11.89 -6.84 -9.04
N HIS A 95 -12.33 -7.45 -7.93
CA HIS A 95 -11.61 -7.37 -6.66
C HIS A 95 -10.24 -8.06 -6.72
N VAL A 96 -10.12 -9.20 -7.40
CA VAL A 96 -8.82 -9.86 -7.65
C VAL A 96 -7.90 -8.94 -8.44
N ASP A 97 -8.40 -8.27 -9.47
CA ASP A 97 -7.61 -7.36 -10.31
C ASP A 97 -7.12 -6.13 -9.53
N TYR A 98 -7.98 -5.53 -8.71
CA TYR A 98 -7.55 -4.45 -7.81
C TYR A 98 -6.47 -4.91 -6.83
N MET A 99 -6.63 -6.11 -6.26
CA MET A 99 -5.63 -6.67 -5.35
C MET A 99 -4.29 -6.92 -6.05
N ASN A 100 -4.30 -7.47 -7.27
CA ASN A 100 -3.09 -7.68 -8.06
C ASN A 100 -2.39 -6.35 -8.41
N THR A 101 -3.17 -5.33 -8.75
CA THR A 101 -2.64 -3.98 -9.00
C THR A 101 -1.98 -3.40 -7.75
N LEU A 102 -2.63 -3.54 -6.59
CA LEU A 102 -2.09 -3.07 -5.32
C LEU A 102 -0.80 -3.80 -4.93
N LYS A 103 -0.74 -5.13 -5.15
CA LYS A 103 0.47 -5.92 -4.97
C LYS A 103 1.61 -5.44 -5.84
N ALA A 104 1.36 -5.23 -7.12
CA ALA A 104 2.37 -4.76 -8.05
C ALA A 104 2.93 -3.41 -7.61
N ARG A 105 2.06 -2.48 -7.18
CA ARG A 105 2.45 -1.18 -6.62
C ARG A 105 3.26 -1.31 -5.33
N ALA A 106 2.88 -2.23 -4.43
CA ALA A 106 3.63 -2.48 -3.21
C ALA A 106 5.03 -3.04 -3.50
N MET A 107 5.14 -4.04 -4.39
CA MET A 107 6.42 -4.59 -4.84
C MET A 107 7.30 -3.54 -5.52
N TYR A 108 6.72 -2.72 -6.39
CA TYR A 108 7.43 -1.62 -7.04
C TYR A 108 7.95 -0.58 -6.04
N THR A 109 7.12 -0.24 -5.04
CA THR A 109 7.51 0.69 -3.98
C THR A 109 8.64 0.11 -3.13
N LEU A 110 8.56 -1.18 -2.75
CA LEU A 110 9.63 -1.89 -2.03
C LEU A 110 10.97 -1.84 -2.76
N GLN A 111 10.98 -2.11 -4.06
CA GLN A 111 12.20 -2.07 -4.88
C GLN A 111 12.88 -0.69 -4.89
N ARG A 112 12.11 0.39 -4.70
CA ARG A 112 12.64 1.76 -4.68
C ARG A 112 13.09 2.23 -3.30
N VAL A 113 12.41 1.82 -2.23
CA VAL A 113 12.76 2.24 -0.87
C VAL A 113 13.83 1.36 -0.21
N SER A 114 13.89 0.07 -0.59
CA SER A 114 14.89 -0.91 -0.16
C SER A 114 15.61 -1.53 -1.37
N PRO A 115 16.42 -0.76 -2.13
CA PRO A 115 17.23 -1.34 -3.19
C PRO A 115 18.27 -2.29 -2.59
N ALA A 116 18.35 -3.51 -3.13
CA ALA A 116 19.30 -4.54 -2.71
C ALA A 116 20.77 -4.11 -2.83
#